data_AF-A0A819TQ93-F1
#
_entry.id   AF-A0A819TQ93-F1
#
_cell.length_a   1.000
_cell.length_b   1.000
_cell.length_c   1.000
_cell.angle_alpha   90.00
_cell.angle_beta   90.00
_cell.angle_gamma   90.00
#
_symmetry.space_group_name_H-M   'P 1'
#
loop_
_entity.id
_entity.type
_entity.pdbx_description
1 polymer ?
#
loop_
_entity_poly.entity_id
_entity_poly.type
_entity_poly.pdbx_seq_one_letter_code
_entity_poly.pdbx_strand_id
1 'polypeptide(L)'
;MSDGNLPYSCDTFVVLPPLTDSNFRIFAKNSDRPANEVQEIIFVSNEHTSDNKDYVQCTHIQVPQISTTYRCILSKPAWCWGAEMGANEHGICIGNEAVFSKVPYETRKPALTGLDVVR
;
A
#
# COMPACT_ATOMS: atom_id res chain seq x y z
N MET A 1 15.23 -3.96 -31.09
CA MET A 1 14.21 -2.91 -30.86
C MET A 1 13.41 -3.38 -29.65
N SER A 2 13.51 -2.87 -28.43
CA SER A 2 14.14 -1.68 -27.86
C SER A 2 14.79 -2.05 -26.51
N ASP A 3 16.12 -2.05 -26.44
CA ASP A 3 16.87 -2.12 -25.18
C ASP A 3 16.84 -0.75 -24.48
N GLY A 4 15.63 -0.29 -24.14
CA GLY A 4 15.42 0.89 -23.32
C GLY A 4 15.08 0.41 -21.93
N ASN A 5 15.93 0.71 -20.93
CA ASN A 5 15.56 0.61 -19.52
C ASN A 5 14.22 1.33 -19.34
N LEU A 6 13.13 0.56 -19.23
CA LEU A 6 11.87 1.10 -18.79
C LEU A 6 12.12 1.68 -17.39
N PRO A 7 11.63 2.90 -17.09
CA PRO A 7 11.76 3.45 -15.76
C PRO A 7 11.14 2.47 -14.76
N TYR A 8 11.99 1.88 -13.92
CA TYR A 8 11.58 1.20 -12.69
C TYR A 8 11.39 2.32 -11.67
N SER A 9 10.16 2.82 -11.60
CA SER A 9 9.83 3.97 -10.78
C SER A 9 8.64 3.59 -9.88
N CYS A 10 8.90 3.67 -8.59
CA CYS A 10 7.90 3.84 -7.57
C CYS A 10 8.06 5.31 -7.17
N ASP A 11 7.02 6.10 -7.42
CA ASP A 11 7.07 7.55 -7.26
C ASP A 11 5.79 8.00 -6.59
N THR A 12 5.93 8.87 -5.60
CA THR A 12 4.83 9.46 -4.86
C THR A 12 4.88 10.98 -4.97
N PHE A 13 3.74 11.62 -5.24
CA PHE A 13 3.63 13.07 -5.16
C PHE A 13 2.35 13.52 -4.44
N VAL A 14 2.44 14.71 -3.86
CA VAL A 14 1.35 15.35 -3.13
C VAL A 14 1.21 16.79 -3.60
N VAL A 15 -0.04 17.20 -3.84
CA VAL A 15 -0.39 18.61 -4.06
C VAL A 15 -1.37 19.03 -2.98
N LEU A 16 -1.02 20.11 -2.28
CA LEU A 16 -1.80 20.65 -1.16
C LEU A 16 -2.48 21.97 -1.58
N PRO A 17 -3.61 22.33 -0.94
CA PRO A 17 -4.16 23.68 -1.07
C PRO A 17 -3.14 24.76 -0.72
N PRO A 18 -3.16 25.93 -1.39
CA PRO A 18 -4.11 26.34 -2.42
C PRO A 18 -3.66 25.99 -3.85
N LEU A 19 -2.71 25.05 -4.02
CA LEU A 19 -2.14 24.72 -5.34
C LEU A 19 -3.06 23.85 -6.22
N THR A 20 -4.27 23.57 -5.76
CA THR A 20 -5.29 22.77 -6.44
C THR A 20 -6.55 23.60 -6.64
N ASP A 21 -7.25 23.38 -7.76
CA ASP A 21 -8.59 23.91 -7.92
C ASP A 21 -9.51 23.34 -6.83
N SER A 22 -10.38 24.20 -6.29
CA SER A 22 -11.37 23.82 -5.26
C SER A 22 -10.80 23.33 -3.92
N ASN A 23 -9.54 23.64 -3.58
CA ASN A 23 -8.90 23.27 -2.31
C ASN A 23 -8.86 21.75 -2.00
N PHE A 24 -8.83 20.91 -3.04
CA PHE A 24 -8.63 19.47 -2.86
C PHE A 24 -7.18 19.13 -2.47
N ARG A 25 -6.99 17.99 -1.81
CA ARG A 25 -5.66 17.40 -1.61
C ARG A 25 -5.49 16.28 -2.62
N ILE A 26 -4.40 16.30 -3.38
CA ILE A 26 -4.10 15.25 -4.36
C ILE A 26 -2.95 14.43 -3.80
N PHE A 27 -3.18 13.12 -3.67
CA PHE A 27 -2.16 12.13 -3.41
C PHE A 27 -2.12 11.20 -4.62
N ALA A 28 -0.93 10.94 -5.16
CA ALA A 28 -0.76 10.05 -6.29
C ALA A 28 0.53 9.25 -6.12
N LYS A 29 0.46 7.98 -6.51
CA LYS A 29 1.56 7.04 -6.44
C LYS A 29 1.56 6.16 -7.70
N ASN A 30 2.72 6.08 -8.35
CA ASN A 30 2.97 5.10 -9.41
C ASN A 30 3.57 3.85 -8.80
N SER A 31 3.10 2.68 -9.22
CA SER A 31 3.69 1.39 -8.87
C SER A 31 4.79 1.01 -9.84
N ASP A 32 5.91 0.52 -9.30
CA ASP A 32 6.98 -0.16 -10.06
C ASP A 32 6.65 -1.64 -10.35
N ARG A 33 5.39 -2.03 -10.19
CA ARG A 33 4.93 -3.42 -10.36
C ARG A 33 4.97 -3.84 -11.82
N PRO A 34 5.23 -5.13 -12.10
CA PRO A 34 5.25 -5.64 -13.47
C PRO A 34 3.93 -5.34 -14.19
N ALA A 35 4.00 -4.94 -15.46
CA ALA A 35 2.83 -4.56 -16.26
C ALA A 35 1.78 -5.68 -16.43
N ASN A 36 2.20 -6.94 -16.29
CA ASN A 36 1.34 -8.11 -16.36
C ASN A 36 0.81 -8.58 -15.00
N GLU A 37 1.16 -7.89 -13.91
CA GLU A 37 0.63 -8.19 -12.59
C GLU A 37 -0.74 -7.54 -12.41
N VAL A 38 -1.71 -8.33 -11.94
CA VAL A 38 -3.05 -7.83 -11.65
C VAL A 38 -3.01 -6.90 -10.44
N GLN A 39 -3.51 -5.68 -10.64
CA GLN A 39 -3.78 -4.70 -9.59
C GLN A 39 -5.29 -4.62 -9.35
N GLU A 40 -5.71 -5.02 -8.17
CA GLU A 40 -7.11 -5.00 -7.72
C GLU A 40 -7.41 -3.67 -7.03
N ILE A 41 -8.60 -3.12 -7.30
CA ILE A 41 -9.19 -2.05 -6.48
C ILE A 41 -10.25 -2.70 -5.61
N ILE A 42 -10.02 -2.70 -4.30
CA ILE A 42 -10.92 -3.31 -3.33
C ILE A 42 -11.46 -2.28 -2.35
N PHE A 43 -12.71 -2.49 -1.92
CA PHE A 43 -13.30 -1.78 -0.81
C PHE A 43 -13.32 -2.70 0.42
N VAL A 44 -12.69 -2.25 1.51
CA VAL A 44 -12.68 -2.93 2.79
C VAL A 44 -13.70 -2.23 3.69
N SER A 45 -14.79 -2.93 4.00
CA SER A 45 -15.96 -2.37 4.68
C SER A 45 -15.87 -2.34 6.21
N ASN A 46 -14.79 -2.85 6.81
CA ASN A 46 -14.84 -3.26 8.22
C ASN A 46 -14.76 -2.11 9.22
N GLU A 47 -15.90 -1.81 9.82
CA GLU A 47 -16.07 -1.36 11.21
C GLU A 47 -16.61 -2.55 12.04
N HIS A 48 -15.76 -3.53 12.42
CA HIS A 48 -15.89 -4.37 13.65
C HIS A 48 -14.94 -5.57 13.67
N THR A 49 -14.38 -5.79 14.87
CA THR A 49 -13.72 -6.96 15.46
C THR A 49 -13.62 -8.17 14.55
N SER A 50 -12.38 -8.50 14.15
CA SER A 50 -12.02 -9.84 13.71
C SER A 50 -12.72 -10.88 14.58
N ASP A 51 -13.16 -11.98 13.98
CA ASP A 51 -13.87 -13.12 14.58
C ASP A 51 -13.19 -13.76 15.82
N ASN A 52 -12.95 -13.00 16.90
CA ASN A 52 -12.04 -13.33 18.00
C ASN A 52 -10.64 -13.76 17.56
N LYS A 53 -10.07 -13.16 16.50
CA LYS A 53 -8.69 -13.44 16.11
C LYS A 53 -7.76 -12.40 16.71
N ASP A 54 -6.95 -12.85 17.67
CA ASP A 54 -5.85 -12.06 18.28
C ASP A 54 -4.78 -11.65 17.25
N TYR A 55 -4.76 -12.32 16.10
CA TYR A 55 -3.78 -12.13 15.04
C TYR A 55 -4.41 -12.09 13.65
N VAL A 56 -3.77 -11.34 12.75
CA VAL A 56 -4.07 -11.35 11.31
C VAL A 56 -2.87 -11.89 10.53
N GLN A 57 -3.15 -12.77 9.57
CA GLN A 57 -2.16 -13.31 8.64
C GLN A 57 -1.90 -12.29 7.53
N CYS A 58 -0.70 -11.70 7.51
CA CYS A 58 -0.20 -10.89 6.40
C CYS A 58 0.47 -11.78 5.34
N THR A 59 1.20 -11.19 4.39
CA THR A 59 1.83 -11.92 3.28
C THR A 59 2.80 -13.02 3.75
N HIS A 60 3.63 -12.75 4.77
CA HIS A 60 4.63 -13.73 5.25
C HIS A 60 4.55 -14.06 6.74
N ILE A 61 3.97 -13.19 7.56
CA ILE A 61 3.92 -13.36 9.01
C ILE A 61 2.54 -13.00 9.57
N GLN A 62 2.31 -13.38 10.83
CA GLN A 62 1.15 -12.93 11.60
C GLN A 62 1.54 -11.73 12.47
N VAL A 63 0.61 -10.80 12.63
CA VAL A 63 0.74 -9.67 13.54
C VAL A 63 -0.49 -9.55 14.44
N PRO A 64 -0.35 -8.97 15.65
CA PRO A 64 -1.50 -8.71 16.51
C PRO A 64 -2.56 -7.88 15.78
N GLN A 65 -3.83 -8.25 15.97
CA GLN A 65 -4.96 -7.58 15.34
C GLN A 65 -5.69 -6.68 16.35
N ILE A 66 -6.06 -5.49 15.90
CA ILE A 66 -6.85 -4.55 16.70
C ILE A 66 -8.34 -4.81 16.56
N SER A 67 -9.12 -4.40 17.55
CA SER A 67 -10.57 -4.64 17.60
C SER A 67 -11.37 -3.84 16.57
N THR A 68 -10.83 -2.75 16.06
CA THR A 68 -11.57 -1.81 15.21
C THR A 68 -10.67 -1.31 14.10
N THR A 69 -11.12 -1.46 12.86
CA THR A 69 -10.48 -0.91 11.67
C THR A 69 -11.37 0.16 11.05
N TYR A 70 -10.80 0.96 10.16
CA TYR A 70 -11.55 1.93 9.37
C TYR A 70 -11.84 1.37 7.99
N ARG A 71 -12.92 1.84 7.38
CA ARG A 71 -13.27 1.54 5.99
C ARG A 71 -12.24 2.18 5.07
N CYS A 72 -11.75 1.42 4.10
CA CYS A 72 -10.77 1.92 3.14
C CYS A 72 -11.02 1.40 1.72
N ILE A 73 -10.56 2.17 0.75
CA ILE A 73 -10.37 1.72 -0.63
C ILE A 73 -8.88 1.51 -0.85
N LEU A 74 -8.50 0.34 -1.36
CA LEU A 74 -7.10 -0.04 -1.54
C LEU A 74 -6.86 -0.45 -3.00
N SER A 75 -5.67 -0.12 -3.52
CA SER A 75 -5.11 -0.67 -4.75
C SER A 75 -4.01 -1.67 -4.38
N LYS A 76 -4.10 -2.93 -4.80
CA LYS A 76 -3.13 -3.98 -4.41
C LYS A 76 -2.81 -5.00 -5.51
N PRO A 77 -1.59 -5.56 -5.52
CA PRO A 77 -1.31 -6.81 -6.24
C PRO A 77 -2.24 -7.92 -5.77
N ALA A 78 -2.76 -8.73 -6.71
CA ALA A 78 -3.75 -9.76 -6.38
C ALA A 78 -3.26 -10.80 -5.34
N TRP A 79 -1.95 -11.11 -5.33
CA TRP A 79 -1.36 -12.18 -4.52
C TRP A 79 -0.97 -11.76 -3.08
N CYS A 80 -0.79 -10.46 -2.81
CA CYS A 80 -0.35 -10.00 -1.50
C CYS A 80 -1.53 -9.77 -0.56
N TRP A 81 -1.27 -9.69 0.74
CA TRP A 81 -2.30 -9.36 1.73
C TRP A 81 -2.55 -7.85 1.81
N GLY A 82 -1.48 -7.05 1.92
CA GLY A 82 -1.55 -5.59 1.97
C GLY A 82 -1.71 -4.93 0.60
N ALA A 83 -1.39 -3.64 0.52
CA ALA A 83 -1.70 -2.80 -0.64
C ALA A 83 -0.57 -1.85 -1.07
N GLU A 84 -0.68 -1.37 -2.31
CA GLU A 84 0.22 -0.36 -2.87
C GLU A 84 -0.07 1.03 -2.31
N MET A 85 -1.36 1.36 -2.31
CA MET A 85 -1.89 2.63 -1.86
C MET A 85 -3.36 2.50 -1.49
N GLY A 86 -3.87 3.47 -0.75
CA GLY A 86 -5.28 3.56 -0.44
C GLY A 86 -5.66 4.81 0.33
N ALA A 87 -6.96 4.94 0.57
CA ALA A 87 -7.53 6.00 1.39
C ALA A 87 -8.63 5.45 2.29
N ASN A 88 -8.74 5.99 3.51
CA ASN A 88 -9.79 5.61 4.44
C ASN A 88 -10.93 6.64 4.51
N GLU A 89 -12.00 6.28 5.21
CA GLU A 89 -13.19 7.13 5.44
C GLU A 89 -12.91 8.46 6.15
N HIS A 90 -11.76 8.60 6.80
CA HIS A 90 -11.33 9.83 7.48
C HIS A 90 -10.45 10.74 6.59
N GLY A 91 -10.33 10.42 5.29
CA GLY A 91 -9.53 11.20 4.36
C GLY A 91 -8.03 11.06 4.55
N ILE A 92 -7.57 9.98 5.20
CA ILE A 92 -6.14 9.63 5.28
C ILE A 92 -5.78 8.82 4.05
N CYS A 93 -4.79 9.29 3.30
CA CYS A 93 -4.18 8.55 2.19
C CYS A 93 -2.80 8.02 2.59
N ILE A 94 -2.45 6.84 2.11
CA ILE A 94 -1.15 6.21 2.31
C ILE A 94 -0.74 5.46 1.03
N GLY A 95 0.55 5.42 0.76
CA GLY A 95 1.14 4.53 -0.24
C GLY A 95 2.53 4.11 0.23
N ASN A 96 2.91 2.87 -0.07
CA ASN A 96 4.27 2.41 0.19
C ASN A 96 5.21 2.92 -0.91
N GLU A 97 6.50 3.01 -0.62
CA GLU A 97 7.51 3.53 -1.54
C GLU A 97 8.75 2.63 -1.49
N ALA A 98 9.34 2.37 -2.65
CA ALA A 98 10.54 1.53 -2.73
C ALA A 98 11.77 2.35 -2.31
N VAL A 99 12.41 1.96 -1.20
CA VAL A 99 13.61 2.64 -0.71
C VAL A 99 14.85 1.83 -1.07
N PHE A 100 15.72 2.42 -1.90
CA PHE A 100 17.02 1.85 -2.24
C PHE A 100 18.09 2.38 -1.29
N SER A 101 18.62 1.48 -0.46
CA SER A 101 19.56 1.77 0.63
C SER A 101 21.00 1.39 0.25
N LYS A 102 21.99 2.17 0.72
CA LYS A 102 23.42 1.83 0.62
C LYS A 102 23.84 0.74 1.61
N VAL A 103 23.07 0.54 2.68
CA VAL A 103 23.30 -0.49 3.68
C VAL A 103 22.55 -1.75 3.25
N PRO A 104 23.22 -2.92 3.16
CA PRO A 104 22.55 -4.18 2.91
C PRO A 104 21.54 -4.46 4.02
N TYR A 105 20.31 -4.84 3.66
CA TYR A 105 19.34 -5.33 4.64
C TYR A 105 19.44 -6.85 4.74
N GLU A 106 19.31 -7.41 5.96
CA GLU A 106 19.27 -8.86 6.14
C GLU A 106 17.90 -9.40 5.69
N THR A 107 17.89 -10.05 4.53
CA THR A 107 16.67 -10.56 3.87
C THR A 107 16.20 -11.93 4.40
N ARG A 108 16.81 -12.44 5.49
CA ARG A 108 16.77 -13.89 5.79
C ARG A 108 15.60 -14.34 6.67
N LYS A 109 14.82 -13.43 7.25
CA LYS A 109 13.70 -13.78 8.13
C LYS A 109 12.38 -13.30 7.51
N PRO A 110 11.32 -14.12 7.54
CA PRO A 110 9.97 -13.65 7.22
C PRO A 110 9.63 -12.38 8.02
N ALA A 111 9.16 -11.35 7.33
CA ALA A 111 8.83 -10.04 7.89
C ALA A 111 7.66 -9.42 7.12
N LEU A 112 7.12 -8.32 7.65
CA LEU A 112 6.17 -7.49 6.89
C LEU A 112 6.87 -6.90 5.66
N THR A 113 6.17 -6.92 4.54
CA THR A 113 6.56 -6.17 3.34
C THR A 113 6.08 -4.72 3.45
N GLY A 114 6.60 -3.83 2.59
CA GLY A 114 6.06 -2.46 2.49
C GLY A 114 4.57 -2.43 2.14
N LEU A 115 4.11 -3.40 1.34
CA LEU A 115 2.71 -3.60 0.99
C LEU A 115 1.87 -3.93 2.24
N ASP A 116 2.35 -4.83 3.11
CA ASP A 116 1.62 -5.24 4.32
C ASP A 116 1.41 -4.11 5.33
N VAL A 117 2.21 -3.04 5.25
CA VAL A 117 2.05 -1.84 6.09
C VAL A 117 0.84 -1.00 5.65
N VAL A 118 0.46 -1.07 4.37
CA VAL A 118 -0.72 -0.41 3.81
C VAL A 118 -1.91 -1.36 3.93
N ARG A 119 -2.73 -1.18 4.95
CA ARG A 119 -3.82 -2.10 5.31
C ARG A 119 -5.00 -1.39 5.97
#